data_AF-A0A2D6X338-F1
#
_entry.id   AF-A0A2D6X338-F1
#
_cell.length_a   1.000
_cell.length_b   1.000
_cell.length_c   1.000
_cell.angle_alpha   90.00
_cell.angle_beta   90.00
_cell.angle_gamma   90.00
#
_symmetry.space_group_name_H-M   'P 1'
#
loop_
_entity.id
_entity.type
_entity.pdbx_description
1 polymer ?
#
loop_
_entity_poly.entity_id
_entity_poly.type
_entity_poly.pdbx_seq_one_letter_code
_entity_poly.pdbx_strand_id
1 'polypeptide(L)' 'MATKAWLSKNGHSYTEKNISTDREYASELMGLGFRVTPVVVAGSQMLAGFNPNKLQEILA' A
#
# COMPACT_ATOMS: atom_id res chain seq x y z
N MET A 1 -0.30 1.03 11.76
CA MET A 1 0.67 1.34 10.69
C MET A 1 0.47 2.77 10.23
N ALA A 2 1.55 3.54 10.04
CA ALA A 2 1.49 4.96 9.69
C ALA A 2 0.77 5.24 8.36
N THR A 3 0.91 4.35 7.36
CA THR A 3 0.24 4.46 6.04
C THR A 3 -1.28 4.52 6.14
N LYS A 4 -1.90 3.61 6.89
CA LYS A 4 -3.37 3.56 7.04
C LYS A 4 -3.92 4.80 7.72
N ALA A 5 -3.25 5.24 8.80
CA ALA A 5 -3.62 6.43 9.53
C ALA A 5 -3.52 7.68 8.63
N TRP A 6 -2.49 7.76 7.80
CA TRP A 6 -2.33 8.83 6.82
C TRP A 6 -3.45 8.81 5.76
N LEU A 7 -3.76 7.65 5.19
CA LEU A 7 -4.85 7.51 4.19
C LEU A 7 -6.21 7.91 4.76
N SER A 8 -6.54 7.39 5.95
CA SER A 8 -7.78 7.75 6.65
C SER A 8 -7.84 9.23 7.01
N LYS A 9 -6.72 9.84 7.44
CA LYS A 9 -6.67 11.27 7.76
C LYS A 9 -6.88 12.16 6.53
N ASN A 10 -6.39 11.73 5.36
CA ASN A 10 -6.58 12.43 4.10
C ASN A 10 -7.92 12.09 3.43
N GLY A 11 -8.76 11.25 4.04
CA GLY A 11 -10.08 10.91 3.50
C GLY A 11 -10.04 10.00 2.27
N HIS A 12 -8.90 9.35 1.99
CA HIS A 12 -8.80 8.43 0.86
C HIS A 12 -9.40 7.07 1.21
N SER A 13 -10.24 6.54 0.32
CA SER A 13 -10.71 5.15 0.39
C SER A 13 -9.56 4.21 0.01
N TYR A 14 -9.36 3.16 0.81
CA TYR A 14 -8.36 2.13 0.53
C TYR A 14 -8.91 0.75 0.91
N THR A 15 -8.43 -0.27 0.20
CA THR A 15 -8.67 -1.67 0.55
C THR A 15 -7.46 -2.20 1.30
N GLU A 16 -7.68 -2.70 2.52
CA GLU A 16 -6.62 -3.36 3.26
C GLU A 16 -6.44 -4.81 2.78
N LYS A 17 -5.26 -5.10 2.23
CA LYS A 17 -4.81 -6.46 1.93
C LYS A 17 -3.75 -6.89 2.96
N ASN A 18 -4.15 -7.67 3.95
CA ASN A 18 -3.26 -8.10 5.02
C ASN A 18 -2.58 -9.43 4.69
N ILE A 19 -1.30 -9.34 4.31
CA ILE A 19 -0.48 -10.51 3.94
C ILE A 19 -0.15 -11.44 5.12
N SER A 20 -0.32 -10.98 6.37
CA SER A 20 -0.08 -11.80 7.56
C SER A 20 -1.24 -12.75 7.85
N THR A 21 -2.46 -12.38 7.43
CA THR A 21 -3.66 -13.20 7.60
C THR A 21 -4.03 -13.97 6.34
N ASP A 22 -3.66 -13.44 5.18
CA ASP A 22 -4.04 -14.00 3.88
C ASP A 22 -2.79 -14.27 3.02
N ARG A 23 -2.59 -15.55 2.70
CA ARG A 23 -1.45 -16.00 1.89
C ARG A 23 -1.60 -15.64 0.41
N GLU A 24 -2.81 -15.40 -0.08
CA GLU A 24 -3.03 -14.97 -1.47
C GLU A 24 -2.46 -13.57 -1.68
N TYR A 25 -2.71 -12.63 -0.74
CA TYR A 25 -2.12 -11.30 -0.80
C TYR A 25 -0.59 -11.32 -0.67
N ALA A 26 -0.04 -12.25 0.13
CA ALA A 26 1.41 -12.44 0.19
C ALA A 26 1.97 -12.89 -1.17
N SER A 27 1.28 -13.82 -1.83
CA SER A 27 1.67 -14.32 -3.15
C SER A 27 1.53 -13.25 -4.23
N GLU A 28 0.47 -12.45 -4.20
CA GLU A 28 0.26 -11.30 -5.07
C GLU A 28 1.41 -10.28 -4.91
N LEU A 29 1.76 -9.94 -3.66
CA LEU A 29 2.84 -9.00 -3.36
C LEU A 29 4.21 -9.51 -3.86
N MET A 30 4.48 -10.81 -3.71
CA MET A 30 5.68 -11.44 -4.27
C MET A 30 5.66 -11.48 -5.81
N GLY A 31 4.50 -11.73 -6.42
CA GLY A 31 4.31 -11.71 -7.88
C GLY A 31 4.54 -10.33 -8.49
N LEU A 32 4.23 -9.27 -7.74
CA LEU A 32 4.55 -7.88 -8.09
C LEU A 32 6.05 -7.54 -7.92
N GLY A 33 6.86 -8.45 -7.37
CA GLY A 33 8.29 -8.25 -7.15
C GLY A 33 8.64 -7.51 -5.86
N PHE A 34 7.66 -7.19 -5.02
CA PHE A 34 7.92 -6.57 -3.73
C PHE A 34 8.32 -7.59 -2.67
N ARG A 35 9.22 -7.19 -1.77
CA ARG A 35 9.70 -8.02 -0.65
C ARG A 35 9.57 -7.32 0.70
N VAL A 36 9.03 -6.11 0.71
CA VAL A 36 8.90 -5.25 1.89
C VAL A 36 7.47 -4.79 2.02
N THR A 37 7.05 -4.51 3.25
CA THR A 37 5.75 -3.91 3.56
C THR A 37 5.95 -2.64 4.38
N PRO A 38 5.03 -1.66 4.31
CA PRO A 38 3.77 -1.65 3.54
C PRO A 38 4.00 -1.41 2.04
N VAL A 39 3.08 -1.87 1.18
CA VAL A 39 3.04 -1.52 -0.25
C VAL A 39 1.68 -0.88 -0.53
N VAL A 40 1.70 0.26 -1.23
CA VAL A 40 0.49 0.93 -1.71
C VAL A 40 0.44 0.83 -3.21
N VAL A 41 -0.68 0.37 -3.73
CA VAL A 41 -0.95 0.27 -5.17
C VAL A 41 -2.08 1.24 -5.49
N ALA A 42 -1.81 2.23 -6.33
CA ALA A 42 -2.74 3.25 -6.79
C ALA A 42 -2.78 3.21 -8.33
N GLY A 43 -3.70 2.43 -8.88
CA GLY A 43 -3.79 2.20 -10.32
C GLY A 43 -2.50 1.60 -10.89
N SER A 44 -1.84 2.33 -11.77
CA SER A 44 -0.56 1.92 -12.39
C SER A 44 0.67 2.23 -11.53
N GLN A 45 0.50 2.97 -10.44
CA GLN A 45 1.60 3.37 -9.57
C GLN A 45 1.67 2.50 -8.33
N MET A 46 2.89 2.18 -7.93
CA MET A 46 3.17 1.32 -6.79
C MET A 46 4.25 1.96 -5.94
N LEU A 47 4.01 2.01 -4.63
CA LEU A 47 4.94 2.55 -3.65
C LEU A 47 5.23 1.49 -2.61
N ALA A 48 6.49 1.06 -2.54
CA ALA A 48 6.99 0.25 -1.44
C ALA A 48 7.48 1.14 -0.30
N GLY A 49 7.06 0.82 0.93
CA GLY A 49 7.33 1.58 2.13
C GLY A 49 6.30 2.69 2.41
N PHE A 50 6.53 3.42 3.50
CA PHE A 50 5.73 4.59 3.85
C PHE A 50 6.49 5.87 3.47
N ASN A 51 5.97 6.61 2.50
CA ASN A 51 6.48 7.93 2.14
C ASN A 51 5.30 8.87 1.87
N PRO A 52 4.98 9.81 2.79
CA PRO A 52 3.81 10.66 2.65
C PRO A 52 3.86 11.58 1.43
N ASN A 53 5.04 12.07 1.03
CA ASN A 53 5.18 12.91 -0.16
C ASN A 53 4.86 12.12 -1.43
N LYS A 54 5.41 10.91 -1.57
CA LYS A 54 5.09 10.03 -2.70
C LYS A 54 3.65 9.54 -2.67
N LEU A 55 3.09 9.26 -1.49
CA LEU A 55 1.68 8.88 -1.36
C LEU A 55 0.77 10.00 -1.87
N GLN A 56 1.10 11.25 -1.55
CA GLN A 56 0.37 12.40 -2.07
C GLN A 56 0.53 12.51 -3.60
N GLU A 57 1.72 12.30 -4.15
CA GLU A 57 1.93 12.32 -5.61
C GLU A 57 1.15 11.22 -6.35
N ILE A 58 1.08 10.01 -5.80
CA ILE A 58 0.38 8.89 -6.45
C ILE A 58 -1.14 8.90 -6.25
N LEU A 59 -1.63 9.68 -5.29
CA LEU A 59 -3.05 9.81 -4.95
C LEU A 59 -3.63 11.19 -5.32
N ALA A 60 -2.81 12.11 -5.84
CA ALA A 60 -3.22 13.40 -6.37
C ALA A 60 -3.98 13.25 -7.69
#